data_AF-A0A0H5S6S3-F1
#
_entry.id   AF-A0A0H5S6S3-F1
#
_cell.length_a   1.000
_cell.length_b   1.000
_cell.length_c   1.000
_cell.angle_alpha   90.00
_cell.angle_beta   90.00
_cell.angle_gamma   90.00
#
_symmetry.space_group_name_H-M   'P 1'
#
loop_
_entity.id
_entity.type
_entity.pdbx_description
1 polymer ?
#
loop_
_entity_poly.entity_id
_entity_poly.type
_entity_poly.pdbx_seq_one_letter_code
_entity_poly.pdbx_strand_id
1 'polypeptide(L)'
;MDDEQLRQLIASLCILSKEGSIPLNTISVLVSSAPFEKLAYYLHQRWLSEENFTKIAAHIILQHYRMHEKDFGLFSCCLAHILSDFRSRHQIREGNKLVFRNIVRAILDFYPVYKETDAAVSECLIEPMFTSFEDLINDDSDEKDIKTAAELIIDHGKTLLKIRPGKCDSFIVALRIHLCEGDFKPVTRRLILQAIDFWTYRWDSEIMPFCIKQFYEPSIEFIKNLKQTSRMPSESRRKESFV
;
A
#
# COMPACT_ATOMS: atom_id res chain seq x y z
N MET A 1 -14.94 14.84 -18.61
CA MET A 1 -15.58 14.48 -17.34
C MET A 1 -15.33 15.59 -16.33
N ASP A 2 -16.34 15.96 -15.53
CA ASP A 2 -16.15 16.97 -14.48
C ASP A 2 -15.37 16.41 -13.27
N ASP A 3 -15.06 17.29 -12.31
CA ASP A 3 -14.27 16.97 -11.13
C ASP A 3 -14.95 15.96 -10.20
N GLU A 4 -16.26 16.06 -10.06
CA GLU A 4 -17.02 15.22 -9.15
C GLU A 4 -17.17 13.80 -9.72
N GLN A 5 -17.48 13.71 -11.02
CA GLN A 5 -17.50 12.44 -11.76
C GLN A 5 -16.15 11.72 -11.69
N LEU A 6 -15.04 12.44 -11.80
CA LEU A 6 -13.70 11.86 -11.68
C LEU A 6 -13.41 11.32 -10.28
N ARG A 7 -13.76 12.07 -9.23
CA ARG A 7 -13.62 11.61 -7.84
C ARG A 7 -14.46 10.37 -7.58
N GLN A 8 -15.69 10.35 -8.06
CA GLN A 8 -16.60 9.22 -7.90
C GLN A 8 -16.11 7.97 -8.64
N LEU A 9 -15.60 8.14 -9.86
CA LEU A 9 -14.99 7.04 -10.61
C LEU A 9 -13.80 6.46 -9.85
N ILE A 10 -12.88 7.30 -9.39
CA ILE A 10 -11.71 6.89 -8.62
C ILE A 10 -12.11 6.21 -7.30
N ALA A 11 -13.10 6.74 -6.59
CA ALA A 11 -13.61 6.12 -5.37
C ALA A 11 -14.24 4.74 -5.64
N SER A 12 -14.91 4.58 -6.78
CA SER A 12 -15.51 3.31 -7.20
C SER A 12 -14.47 2.23 -7.47
N LEU A 13 -13.25 2.60 -7.90
CA LEU A 13 -12.15 1.65 -8.10
C LEU A 13 -11.75 0.95 -6.79
N CYS A 14 -11.84 1.63 -5.64
CA CYS A 14 -11.59 1.02 -4.34
C CYS A 14 -12.62 -0.05 -3.97
N ILE A 15 -13.85 0.10 -4.47
CA ILE A 15 -14.92 -0.86 -4.25
C ILE A 15 -14.69 -2.06 -5.16
N LEU A 16 -14.44 -1.81 -6.45
CA LEU A 16 -14.15 -2.85 -7.43
C LEU A 16 -12.91 -3.67 -7.06
N SER A 17 -11.86 -3.04 -6.54
CA SER A 17 -10.63 -3.76 -6.13
C SER A 17 -10.84 -4.73 -4.96
N LYS A 18 -11.90 -4.55 -4.16
CA LYS A 18 -12.26 -5.48 -3.08
C LYS A 18 -12.94 -6.74 -3.62
N GLU A 19 -13.58 -6.64 -4.79
CA GLU A 19 -14.25 -7.76 -5.45
C GLU A 19 -13.30 -8.57 -6.35
N GLY A 20 -12.14 -8.01 -6.71
CA GLY A 20 -11.12 -8.68 -7.52
C GLY A 20 -10.19 -7.70 -8.21
N SER A 21 -9.60 -8.13 -9.33
CA SER A 21 -8.79 -7.24 -10.17
C SER A 21 -9.68 -6.20 -10.88
N ILE A 22 -9.18 -4.97 -10.99
CA ILE A 22 -9.87 -3.91 -11.73
C ILE A 22 -9.83 -4.27 -13.22
N PRO A 23 -10.99 -4.34 -13.90
CA PRO A 23 -11.02 -4.64 -15.34
C PRO A 23 -10.25 -3.60 -16.17
N LEU A 24 -9.47 -4.05 -17.14
CA LEU A 24 -8.62 -3.20 -17.99
C LEU A 24 -9.42 -2.10 -18.72
N ASN A 25 -10.64 -2.41 -19.16
CA ASN A 25 -11.53 -1.43 -19.77
C ASN A 25 -11.89 -0.28 -18.82
N THR A 26 -12.02 -0.56 -17.51
CA THR A 26 -12.30 0.47 -16.49
C THR A 26 -11.12 1.42 -16.34
N ILE A 27 -9.89 0.89 -16.38
CA ILE A 27 -8.67 1.70 -16.38
C ILE A 27 -8.57 2.54 -17.66
N SER A 28 -8.85 1.94 -18.83
CA SER A 28 -8.83 2.66 -20.10
C SER A 28 -9.83 3.83 -20.12
N VAL A 29 -11.06 3.61 -19.60
CA VAL A 29 -12.06 4.67 -19.44
C VAL A 29 -11.56 5.77 -18.51
N LEU A 30 -11.00 5.41 -17.35
CA LEU A 30 -10.44 6.38 -16.41
C LEU A 30 -9.35 7.22 -17.06
N VAL A 31 -8.38 6.61 -17.73
CA VAL A 31 -7.24 7.35 -18.27
C VAL A 31 -7.64 8.24 -19.45
N SER A 32 -8.66 7.85 -20.22
CA SER A 32 -9.19 8.66 -21.33
C SER A 32 -10.14 9.77 -20.88
N SER A 33 -10.50 9.82 -19.59
CA SER A 33 -11.59 10.68 -19.11
C SER A 33 -11.18 12.11 -18.75
N ALA A 34 -9.87 12.34 -18.55
CA ALA A 34 -9.30 13.61 -18.09
C ALA A 34 -7.83 13.77 -18.54
N PRO A 35 -7.31 15.00 -18.63
CA PRO A 35 -5.88 15.25 -18.82
C PRO A 35 -5.02 14.60 -17.73
N PHE A 36 -3.79 14.22 -18.06
CA PHE A 36 -2.92 13.44 -17.16
C PHE A 36 -2.58 14.16 -15.87
N GLU A 37 -2.38 15.47 -15.89
CA GLU A 37 -2.09 16.29 -14.72
C GLU A 37 -3.26 16.24 -13.73
N LYS A 38 -4.49 16.33 -14.28
CA LYS A 38 -5.72 16.28 -13.49
C LYS A 38 -5.92 14.88 -12.91
N LEU A 39 -5.69 13.84 -13.71
CA LEU A 39 -5.79 12.46 -13.24
C LEU A 39 -4.75 12.17 -12.15
N ALA A 40 -3.49 12.57 -12.35
CA ALA A 40 -2.42 12.42 -11.37
C ALA A 40 -2.78 13.11 -10.04
N TYR A 41 -3.30 14.33 -10.09
CA TYR A 41 -3.76 15.05 -8.91
C TYR A 41 -4.83 14.28 -8.12
N TYR A 42 -5.85 13.76 -8.80
CA TYR A 42 -6.93 13.04 -8.12
C TYR A 42 -6.49 11.66 -7.59
N LEU A 43 -5.61 10.97 -8.31
CA LEU A 43 -4.97 9.76 -7.79
C LEU A 43 -4.13 10.10 -6.54
N HIS A 44 -3.36 11.20 -6.58
CA HIS A 44 -2.54 11.68 -5.46
C HIS A 44 -3.36 11.91 -4.20
N GLN A 45 -4.41 12.72 -4.31
CA GLN A 45 -5.33 12.97 -3.21
C GLN A 45 -5.87 11.66 -2.62
N ARG A 46 -6.22 10.69 -3.49
CA ARG A 46 -6.79 9.43 -3.04
C ARG A 46 -5.78 8.55 -2.33
N TRP A 47 -4.58 8.36 -2.89
CA TRP A 47 -3.57 7.51 -2.24
C TRP A 47 -3.05 8.12 -0.93
N LEU A 48 -3.02 9.45 -0.80
CA LEU A 48 -2.71 10.11 0.46
C LEU A 48 -3.78 9.85 1.53
N SER A 49 -5.05 9.70 1.13
CA SER A 49 -6.18 9.52 2.05
C SER A 49 -6.50 8.06 2.41
N GLU A 50 -6.19 7.10 1.53
CA GLU A 50 -6.61 5.70 1.66
C GLU A 50 -5.44 4.71 1.56
N GLU A 51 -5.25 3.95 2.63
CA GLU A 51 -4.16 2.99 2.81
C GLU A 51 -4.00 2.00 1.66
N ASN A 52 -5.10 1.45 1.15
CA ASN A 52 -5.09 0.41 0.13
C ASN A 52 -5.04 0.97 -1.31
N PHE A 53 -5.17 2.29 -1.48
CA PHE A 53 -5.28 2.87 -2.81
C PHE A 53 -3.92 3.02 -3.49
N THR A 54 -2.81 3.01 -2.77
CA THR A 54 -1.46 3.10 -3.33
C THR A 54 -1.19 1.99 -4.34
N LYS A 55 -1.56 0.74 -4.02
CA LYS A 55 -1.47 -0.42 -4.93
C LYS A 55 -2.34 -0.26 -6.17
N ILE A 56 -3.54 0.31 -6.01
CA ILE A 56 -4.47 0.56 -7.11
C ILE A 56 -3.90 1.63 -8.04
N ALA A 57 -3.39 2.73 -7.49
CA ALA A 57 -2.76 3.80 -8.26
C ALA A 57 -1.53 3.29 -9.02
N ALA A 58 -0.65 2.53 -8.37
CA ALA A 58 0.50 1.88 -9.01
C ALA A 58 0.05 0.98 -10.18
N HIS A 59 -1.00 0.18 -9.96
CA HIS A 59 -1.56 -0.68 -11.01
C HIS A 59 -2.13 0.10 -12.20
N ILE A 60 -2.89 1.17 -11.95
CA ILE A 60 -3.45 2.05 -13.00
C ILE A 60 -2.34 2.59 -13.89
N ILE A 61 -1.25 3.08 -13.28
CA ILE A 61 -0.13 3.67 -14.03
C ILE A 61 0.59 2.60 -14.85
N LEU A 62 0.82 1.41 -14.27
CA LEU A 62 1.44 0.30 -14.99
C LEU A 62 0.60 -0.14 -16.19
N GLN A 63 -0.72 -0.26 -16.03
CA GLN A 63 -1.61 -0.62 -17.14
C GLN A 63 -1.68 0.47 -18.20
N HIS A 64 -1.72 1.74 -17.80
CA HIS A 64 -1.68 2.85 -18.74
C HIS A 64 -0.41 2.82 -19.59
N TYR A 65 0.75 2.64 -18.97
CA TYR A 65 2.02 2.51 -19.68
C TYR A 65 2.01 1.34 -20.67
N ARG A 66 1.53 0.16 -20.24
CA ARG A 66 1.45 -1.01 -21.12
C ARG A 66 0.47 -0.83 -22.29
N MET A 67 -0.56 0.01 -22.15
CA MET A 67 -1.48 0.36 -23.24
C MET A 67 -0.91 1.43 -24.17
N HIS A 68 -0.07 2.31 -23.65
CA HIS A 68 0.46 3.49 -24.35
C HIS A 68 1.95 3.67 -24.05
N GLU A 69 2.81 2.77 -24.54
CA GLU A 69 4.26 2.71 -24.21
C GLU A 69 5.05 4.00 -24.46
N LYS A 70 4.50 4.96 -25.21
CA LYS A 70 5.12 6.26 -25.51
C LYS A 70 4.55 7.43 -24.70
N ASP A 71 3.52 7.18 -23.89
CA ASP A 71 2.86 8.21 -23.09
C ASP A 71 3.34 8.17 -21.65
N PHE A 72 4.26 9.09 -21.34
CA PHE A 72 4.85 9.24 -20.01
C PHE A 72 4.21 10.38 -19.21
N GLY A 73 3.11 11.00 -19.69
CA GLY A 73 2.51 12.16 -19.05
C GLY A 73 2.05 11.86 -17.62
N LEU A 74 1.17 10.86 -17.47
CA LEU A 74 0.67 10.42 -16.17
C LEU A 74 1.80 9.92 -15.27
N PHE A 75 2.69 9.12 -15.84
CA PHE A 75 3.83 8.52 -15.15
C PHE A 75 4.76 9.59 -14.53
N SER A 76 5.07 10.63 -15.29
CA SER A 76 5.93 11.74 -14.86
C SER A 76 5.25 12.60 -13.79
N CYS A 77 3.94 12.88 -13.94
CA CYS A 77 3.19 13.64 -12.94
C CYS A 77 3.12 12.90 -11.60
N CYS A 78 2.83 11.59 -11.62
CA CYS A 78 2.81 10.78 -10.40
C CYS A 78 4.19 10.71 -9.73
N LEU A 79 5.28 10.64 -10.52
CA LEU A 79 6.63 10.64 -9.96
C LEU A 79 6.93 11.96 -9.25
N ALA A 80 6.54 13.08 -9.86
CA ALA A 80 6.72 14.41 -9.28
C ALA A 80 6.00 14.53 -7.93
N HIS A 81 4.77 13.99 -7.82
CA HIS A 81 4.05 13.93 -6.55
C HIS A 81 4.80 13.10 -5.50
N ILE A 82 5.25 11.89 -5.84
CA ILE A 82 5.97 11.01 -4.90
C ILE A 82 7.25 11.68 -4.39
N LEU A 83 8.03 12.29 -5.28
CA LEU A 83 9.27 12.97 -4.91
C LEU A 83 9.01 14.25 -4.08
N SER A 84 7.93 14.97 -4.38
CA SER A 84 7.49 16.13 -3.60
C SER A 84 7.06 15.73 -2.19
N ASP A 85 6.28 14.66 -2.08
CA ASP A 85 5.84 14.08 -0.81
C ASP A 85 7.04 13.64 0.04
N PHE A 86 8.02 12.96 -0.57
CA PHE A 86 9.27 12.57 0.10
C PHE A 86 10.06 13.77 0.64
N ARG A 87 10.18 14.84 -0.15
CA ARG A 87 10.88 16.07 0.27
C ARG A 87 10.20 16.73 1.46
N SER A 88 8.87 16.63 1.54
CA SER A 88 8.05 17.25 2.57
C SER A 88 7.70 16.30 3.72
N ARG A 89 8.28 15.09 3.74
CA ARG A 89 7.82 13.97 4.60
C ARG A 89 7.78 14.29 6.09
N HIS A 90 8.74 15.07 6.61
CA HIS A 90 8.77 15.42 8.04
C HIS A 90 7.59 16.33 8.42
N GLN A 91 7.35 17.38 7.61
CA GLN A 91 6.20 18.27 7.79
C GLN A 91 4.87 17.49 7.67
N ILE A 92 4.79 16.56 6.71
CA ILE A 92 3.60 15.72 6.52
C ILE A 92 3.41 14.78 7.71
N ARG A 93 4.48 14.18 8.25
CA ARG A 93 4.40 13.29 9.43
C ARG A 93 3.92 14.04 10.65
N GLU A 94 4.42 15.25 10.89
CA GLU A 94 3.98 16.12 11.98
C GLU A 94 2.51 16.52 11.84
N GLY A 95 2.06 16.88 10.63
CA GLY A 95 0.68 17.29 10.39
C GLY A 95 -0.32 16.13 10.37
N ASN A 96 0.03 15.01 9.76
CA ASN A 96 -0.82 13.83 9.66
C ASN A 96 -0.01 12.54 9.39
N LYS A 97 0.21 11.75 10.45
CA LYS A 97 0.91 10.47 10.35
C LYS A 97 0.26 9.45 9.41
N LEU A 98 -1.06 9.48 9.19
CA LEU A 98 -1.70 8.58 8.22
C LEU A 98 -1.22 8.88 6.79
N VAL A 99 -1.21 10.17 6.44
CA VAL A 99 -0.74 10.63 5.13
C VAL A 99 0.73 10.25 4.95
N PHE A 100 1.56 10.45 5.97
CA PHE A 100 2.96 10.01 5.96
C PHE A 100 3.10 8.51 5.67
N ARG A 101 2.40 7.64 6.41
CA ARG A 101 2.42 6.19 6.17
C ARG A 101 2.00 5.83 4.75
N ASN A 102 1.02 6.53 4.20
CA ASN A 102 0.56 6.31 2.82
C ASN A 102 1.59 6.77 1.77
N ILE A 103 2.38 7.81 2.05
CA ILE A 103 3.52 8.20 1.22
C ILE A 103 4.56 7.08 1.18
N VAL A 104 4.89 6.49 2.35
CA VAL A 104 5.84 5.37 2.38
C VAL A 104 5.30 4.19 1.58
N ARG A 105 4.02 3.83 1.72
CA ARG A 105 3.35 2.82 0.88
C ARG A 105 3.46 3.15 -0.60
N ALA A 106 3.12 4.38 -1.01
CA ALA A 106 3.18 4.82 -2.40
C ALA A 106 4.60 4.67 -2.98
N ILE A 107 5.63 5.10 -2.25
CA ILE A 107 7.01 4.98 -2.70
C ILE A 107 7.37 3.50 -2.98
N LEU A 108 7.02 2.57 -2.08
CA LEU A 108 7.33 1.15 -2.24
C LEU A 108 6.47 0.45 -3.31
N ASP A 109 5.18 0.81 -3.42
CA ASP A 109 4.25 0.25 -4.41
C ASP A 109 4.58 0.70 -5.83
N PHE A 110 5.07 1.93 -5.99
CA PHE A 110 5.39 2.48 -7.30
C PHE A 110 6.79 2.09 -7.78
N TYR A 111 7.76 1.84 -6.89
CA TYR A 111 9.09 1.39 -7.30
C TYR A 111 9.10 0.25 -8.35
N PRO A 112 8.37 -0.88 -8.17
CA PRO A 112 8.35 -1.94 -9.17
C PRO A 112 7.72 -1.49 -10.49
N VAL A 113 6.75 -0.56 -10.45
CA VAL A 113 6.16 0.04 -11.66
C VAL A 113 7.23 0.82 -12.42
N TYR A 114 7.90 1.77 -11.76
CA TYR A 114 8.99 2.54 -12.37
C TYR A 114 10.10 1.64 -12.87
N LYS A 115 10.44 0.56 -12.15
CA LYS A 115 11.48 -0.38 -12.57
C LYS A 115 11.13 -1.15 -13.83
N GLU A 116 9.86 -1.52 -14.01
CA GLU A 116 9.40 -2.20 -15.22
C GLU A 116 9.38 -1.26 -16.43
N THR A 117 9.05 0.00 -16.23
CA THR A 117 8.96 1.00 -17.32
C THR A 117 10.31 1.60 -17.68
N ASP A 118 11.10 2.01 -16.68
CA ASP A 118 12.41 2.64 -16.84
C ASP A 118 13.27 2.43 -15.58
N ALA A 119 14.21 1.49 -15.67
CA ALA A 119 15.08 1.15 -14.56
C ALA A 119 15.91 2.35 -14.07
N ALA A 120 16.35 3.25 -14.95
CA ALA A 120 17.15 4.41 -14.57
C ALA A 120 16.31 5.43 -13.77
N VAL A 121 15.07 5.66 -14.20
CA VAL A 121 14.13 6.50 -13.43
C VAL A 121 13.83 5.86 -12.08
N SER A 122 13.67 4.53 -12.00
CA SER A 122 13.36 3.84 -10.73
C SER A 122 14.40 4.06 -9.64
N GLU A 123 15.66 4.33 -10.00
CA GLU A 123 16.75 4.60 -9.05
C GLU A 123 16.47 5.84 -8.18
N CYS A 124 15.70 6.81 -8.68
CA CYS A 124 15.35 8.01 -7.90
C CYS A 124 14.45 7.71 -6.69
N LEU A 125 13.82 6.54 -6.65
CA LEU A 125 12.97 6.09 -5.55
C LEU A 125 13.71 5.26 -4.50
N ILE A 126 14.93 4.78 -4.78
CA ILE A 126 15.66 3.93 -3.85
C ILE A 126 15.94 4.67 -2.53
N GLU A 127 16.54 5.86 -2.59
CA GLU A 127 16.82 6.61 -1.38
C GLU A 127 15.53 7.03 -0.63
N PRO A 128 14.48 7.53 -1.31
CA PRO A 128 13.16 7.74 -0.70
C PRO A 128 12.58 6.51 -0.01
N MET A 129 12.68 5.32 -0.62
CA MET A 129 12.18 4.07 -0.04
C MET A 129 12.84 3.79 1.30
N PHE A 130 14.17 3.73 1.33
CA PHE A 130 14.90 3.34 2.54
C PHE A 130 14.81 4.42 3.63
N THR A 131 14.95 5.69 3.27
CA THR A 131 14.87 6.80 4.24
C THR A 131 13.48 6.90 4.87
N SER A 132 12.42 6.86 4.06
CA SER A 132 11.05 6.99 4.59
C SER A 132 10.63 5.73 5.37
N PHE A 133 11.20 4.58 5.02
CA PHE A 133 11.02 3.36 5.81
C PHE A 133 11.71 3.47 7.17
N GLU A 134 12.94 3.99 7.25
CA GLU A 134 13.63 4.27 8.51
C GLU A 134 12.82 5.19 9.41
N ASP A 135 12.21 6.21 8.83
CA ASP A 135 11.32 7.11 9.55
C ASP A 135 10.12 6.36 10.17
N LEU A 136 9.64 5.22 9.63
CA LEU A 136 8.55 4.43 10.24
C LEU A 136 8.95 3.59 11.45
N ILE A 137 10.24 3.33 11.64
CA ILE A 137 10.77 2.42 12.67
C ILE A 137 11.68 3.12 13.69
N ASN A 138 11.84 4.43 13.56
CA ASN A 138 12.64 5.25 14.47
C ASN A 138 12.00 5.36 15.87
N ASP A 139 12.70 6.01 16.80
CA ASP A 139 12.29 6.09 18.21
C ASP A 139 10.95 6.83 18.43
N ASP A 140 10.52 7.69 17.50
CA ASP A 140 9.27 8.45 17.56
C ASP A 140 8.05 7.74 16.94
N SER A 141 8.22 6.46 16.59
CA SER A 141 7.22 5.65 15.88
C SER A 141 6.08 5.24 16.80
N ASP A 142 4.84 5.41 16.33
CA ASP A 142 3.68 4.86 17.03
C ASP A 142 3.36 3.42 16.57
N GLU A 143 2.46 2.73 17.27
CA GLU A 143 2.07 1.36 16.91
C GLU A 143 1.61 1.23 15.45
N LYS A 144 0.95 2.25 14.87
CA LYS A 144 0.49 2.21 13.48
C LYS A 144 1.65 2.39 12.49
N ASP A 145 2.67 3.15 12.85
CA ASP A 145 3.91 3.28 12.09
C ASP A 145 4.62 1.91 12.03
N ILE A 146 4.80 1.25 13.19
CA ILE A 146 5.42 -0.08 13.29
C ILE A 146 4.59 -1.15 12.55
N LYS A 147 3.26 -1.13 12.70
CA LYS A 147 2.35 -2.00 11.97
C LYS A 147 2.54 -1.86 10.45
N THR A 148 2.62 -0.62 9.98
CA THR A 148 2.83 -0.30 8.56
C THR A 148 4.19 -0.79 8.08
N ALA A 149 5.25 -0.58 8.86
CA ALA A 149 6.59 -1.09 8.52
C ALA A 149 6.58 -2.62 8.38
N ALA A 150 5.94 -3.34 9.29
CA ALA A 150 5.82 -4.80 9.21
C ALA A 150 5.06 -5.25 7.96
N GLU A 151 3.92 -4.64 7.64
CA GLU A 151 3.15 -4.90 6.41
C GLU A 151 3.99 -4.67 5.16
N LEU A 152 4.74 -3.57 5.12
CA LEU A 152 5.60 -3.24 3.99
C LEU A 152 6.79 -4.20 3.82
N ILE A 153 7.34 -4.74 4.91
CA ILE A 153 8.38 -5.77 4.84
C ILE A 153 7.81 -7.09 4.34
N ILE A 154 6.61 -7.45 4.77
CA ILE A 154 5.92 -8.64 4.27
C ILE A 154 5.73 -8.53 2.75
N ASP A 155 5.23 -7.38 2.28
CA ASP A 155 4.88 -7.18 0.87
C ASP A 155 6.09 -6.93 -0.05
N HIS A 156 7.09 -6.17 0.41
CA HIS A 156 8.19 -5.68 -0.42
C HIS A 156 9.59 -6.14 0.03
N GLY A 157 9.69 -6.91 1.11
CA GLY A 157 10.97 -7.24 1.73
C GLY A 157 11.93 -8.00 0.82
N LYS A 158 11.44 -8.86 -0.08
CA LYS A 158 12.27 -9.50 -1.12
C LYS A 158 12.95 -8.46 -2.03
N THR A 159 12.23 -7.41 -2.40
CA THR A 159 12.75 -6.31 -3.21
C THR A 159 13.74 -5.48 -2.42
N LEU A 160 13.42 -5.12 -1.17
CA LEU A 160 14.32 -4.36 -0.28
C LEU A 160 15.64 -5.10 -0.05
N LEU A 161 15.58 -6.40 0.26
CA LEU A 161 16.73 -7.26 0.47
C LEU A 161 17.63 -7.32 -0.77
N LYS A 162 17.04 -7.39 -1.97
CA LYS A 162 17.78 -7.42 -3.24
C LYS A 162 18.51 -6.11 -3.52
N ILE A 163 17.93 -4.96 -3.17
CA ILE A 163 18.51 -3.64 -3.49
C ILE A 163 19.57 -3.25 -2.47
N ARG A 164 19.25 -3.29 -1.17
CA ARG A 164 20.20 -2.96 -0.08
C ARG A 164 20.02 -3.95 1.08
N PRO A 165 20.71 -5.09 1.05
CA PRO A 165 20.54 -6.14 2.06
C PRO A 165 20.84 -5.63 3.48
N GLY A 166 21.92 -4.88 3.68
CA GLY A 166 22.28 -4.35 5.00
C GLY A 166 21.24 -3.40 5.61
N LYS A 167 20.54 -2.61 4.77
CA LYS A 167 19.43 -1.76 5.23
C LYS A 167 18.21 -2.61 5.59
N CYS A 168 17.87 -3.60 4.76
CA CYS A 168 16.81 -4.56 5.06
C CYS A 168 17.06 -5.30 6.39
N ASP A 169 18.29 -5.74 6.64
CA ASP A 169 18.67 -6.39 7.91
C ASP A 169 18.49 -5.45 9.09
N SER A 170 18.89 -4.18 8.95
CA SER A 170 18.70 -3.16 9.99
C SER A 170 17.22 -2.93 10.33
N PHE A 171 16.33 -3.00 9.34
CA PHE A 171 14.88 -2.88 9.56
C PHE A 171 14.33 -4.04 10.37
N ILE A 172 14.82 -5.25 10.10
CA ILE A 172 14.41 -6.45 10.84
C ILE A 172 14.93 -6.41 12.28
N VAL A 173 16.14 -5.92 12.51
CA VAL A 173 16.67 -5.70 13.86
C VAL A 173 15.82 -4.69 14.62
N ALA A 174 15.47 -3.56 14.00
CA ALA A 174 14.60 -2.56 14.62
C ALA A 174 13.21 -3.15 14.97
N LEU A 175 12.59 -3.88 14.04
CA LEU A 175 11.31 -4.55 14.28
C LEU A 175 11.40 -5.58 15.43
N ARG A 176 12.53 -6.29 15.56
CA ARG A 176 12.77 -7.20 16.70
C ARG A 176 12.84 -6.47 18.03
N ILE A 177 13.56 -5.35 18.08
CA ILE A 177 13.65 -4.50 19.28
C ILE A 177 12.24 -4.03 19.68
N HIS A 178 11.51 -3.45 18.72
CA HIS A 178 10.11 -3.04 18.89
C HIS A 178 9.22 -4.19 19.38
N LEU A 179 9.36 -5.41 18.88
CA LEU A 179 8.59 -6.58 19.34
C LEU A 179 8.89 -6.96 20.80
N CYS A 180 10.14 -6.84 21.22
CA CYS A 180 10.57 -7.21 22.57
C CYS A 180 10.23 -6.13 23.61
N GLU A 181 10.36 -4.86 23.24
CA GLU A 181 10.25 -3.73 24.17
C GLU A 181 8.88 -3.04 24.11
N GLY A 182 8.16 -3.17 22.98
CA GLY A 182 6.90 -2.51 22.73
C GLY A 182 5.67 -3.25 23.30
N ASP A 183 4.79 -2.49 23.94
CA ASP A 183 3.45 -2.95 24.36
C ASP A 183 2.44 -2.84 23.20
N PHE A 184 2.61 -3.70 22.20
CA PHE A 184 1.74 -3.72 21.02
C PHE A 184 0.59 -4.72 21.13
N LYS A 185 -0.50 -4.42 20.42
CA LYS A 185 -1.62 -5.33 20.29
C LYS A 185 -1.19 -6.63 19.59
N PRO A 186 -1.89 -7.75 19.85
CA PRO A 186 -1.57 -9.05 19.25
C PRO A 186 -1.48 -9.03 17.72
N VAL A 187 -2.32 -8.24 17.05
CA VAL A 187 -2.31 -8.10 15.58
C VAL A 187 -0.98 -7.51 15.09
N THR A 188 -0.49 -6.45 15.72
CA THR A 188 0.79 -5.81 15.37
C THR A 188 1.95 -6.75 15.67
N ARG A 189 1.96 -7.38 16.85
CA ARG A 189 2.99 -8.38 17.22
C ARG A 189 3.06 -9.52 16.20
N ARG A 190 1.90 -10.01 15.74
CA ARG A 190 1.80 -11.07 14.71
C ARG A 190 2.37 -10.63 13.37
N LEU A 191 2.11 -9.39 12.93
CA LEU A 191 2.68 -8.85 11.71
C LEU A 191 4.21 -8.71 11.80
N ILE A 192 4.73 -8.26 12.95
CA ILE A 192 6.18 -8.17 13.17
C ILE A 192 6.83 -9.56 13.12
N LEU A 193 6.25 -10.55 13.81
CA LEU A 193 6.72 -11.94 13.75
C LEU A 193 6.71 -12.46 12.31
N GLN A 194 5.64 -12.19 11.56
CA GLN A 194 5.52 -12.61 10.16
C GLN A 194 6.62 -12.00 9.28
N ALA A 195 6.91 -10.71 9.47
CA ALA A 195 7.99 -10.02 8.77
C ALA A 195 9.36 -10.64 9.08
N ILE A 196 9.62 -10.98 10.34
CA ILE A 196 10.87 -11.63 10.79
C ILE A 196 11.00 -13.04 10.21
N ASP A 197 9.91 -13.82 10.20
CA ASP A 197 9.91 -15.17 9.62
C ASP A 197 10.16 -15.13 8.12
N PHE A 198 9.46 -14.24 7.39
CA PHE A 198 9.72 -14.07 5.97
C PHE A 198 11.17 -13.68 5.69
N TRP A 199 11.76 -12.77 6.47
CA TRP A 199 13.18 -12.45 6.33
C TRP A 199 14.09 -13.65 6.61
N THR A 200 13.80 -14.41 7.67
CA THR A 200 14.59 -15.61 8.07
C THR A 200 14.66 -16.62 6.93
N TYR A 201 13.56 -16.77 6.19
CA TYR A 201 13.45 -17.66 5.03
C TYR A 201 13.57 -16.93 3.69
N ARG A 202 14.06 -15.68 3.67
CA ARG A 202 14.29 -14.86 2.47
C ARG A 202 13.09 -14.78 1.50
N TRP A 203 11.86 -14.76 2.04
CA TRP A 203 10.61 -14.81 1.28
C TRP A 203 10.51 -16.01 0.32
N ASP A 204 11.24 -17.08 0.61
CA ASP A 204 11.19 -18.32 -0.15
C ASP A 204 10.17 -19.27 0.51
N SER A 205 9.03 -19.43 -0.17
CA SER A 205 7.96 -20.30 0.29
C SER A 205 8.33 -21.77 0.26
N GLU A 206 9.33 -22.21 -0.50
CA GLU A 206 9.68 -23.64 -0.59
C GLU A 206 10.41 -24.10 0.67
N ILE A 207 11.29 -23.26 1.21
CA ILE A 207 12.07 -23.58 2.42
C ILE A 207 11.36 -23.20 3.72
N MET A 208 10.34 -22.33 3.66
CA MET A 208 9.62 -21.91 4.85
C MET A 208 8.81 -23.08 5.45
N PRO A 209 9.04 -23.45 6.73
CA PRO A 209 8.36 -24.56 7.39
C PRO A 209 6.84 -24.44 7.34
N PHE A 210 6.16 -25.58 7.16
CA PHE A 210 4.69 -25.63 7.08
C PHE A 210 4.02 -25.09 8.34
N CYS A 211 4.56 -25.39 9.53
CA CYS A 211 4.00 -24.91 10.80
C CYS A 211 3.98 -23.37 10.91
N ILE A 212 4.98 -22.69 10.33
CA ILE A 212 5.05 -21.22 10.30
C ILE A 212 4.00 -20.67 9.34
N LYS A 213 3.85 -21.27 8.14
CA LYS A 213 2.78 -20.90 7.21
C LYS A 213 1.40 -21.04 7.85
N GLN A 214 1.15 -22.18 8.47
CA GLN A 214 -0.11 -22.49 9.14
C GLN A 214 -0.41 -21.52 10.30
N PHE A 215 0.62 -21.05 11.02
CA PHE A 215 0.44 -20.06 12.09
C PHE A 215 -0.19 -18.76 11.58
N TYR A 216 0.15 -18.31 10.37
CA TYR A 216 -0.35 -17.07 9.77
C TYR A 216 -1.66 -17.23 9.00
N GLU A 217 -2.05 -18.44 8.63
CA GLU A 217 -3.33 -18.69 7.98
C GLU A 217 -4.49 -18.14 8.82
N PRO A 218 -5.52 -17.52 8.19
CA PRO A 218 -6.70 -17.07 8.91
C PRO A 218 -7.35 -18.27 9.60
N SER A 219 -7.58 -18.18 10.91
CA SER A 219 -8.31 -19.23 11.62
C SER A 219 -9.69 -19.39 10.99
N ILE A 220 -10.17 -20.64 10.89
CA ILE A 220 -11.50 -20.95 10.31
C ILE A 220 -12.61 -20.14 10.99
N GLU A 221 -12.45 -19.81 12.28
CA GLU A 221 -13.36 -18.95 13.04
C GLU A 221 -13.35 -17.49 12.56
N PHE A 222 -12.18 -16.95 12.20
CA PHE A 222 -12.07 -15.60 11.62
C PHE A 222 -12.76 -15.51 10.26
N ILE A 223 -12.63 -16.56 9.42
CA ILE A 223 -13.34 -16.65 8.14
C ILE A 223 -14.86 -16.72 8.34
N LYS A 224 -15.33 -17.47 9.36
CA LYS A 224 -16.76 -17.53 9.70
C LYS A 224 -17.29 -16.16 10.14
N ASN A 225 -16.55 -15.44 10.97
CA ASN A 225 -16.94 -14.11 11.45
C ASN A 225 -16.99 -13.07 10.32
N LEU A 226 -16.03 -13.08 9.40
CA LEU A 226 -16.03 -12.23 8.18
C LEU A 226 -17.24 -12.51 7.27
N LYS A 227 -17.66 -13.77 7.14
CA LYS A 227 -18.85 -14.15 6.38
C LYS A 227 -20.16 -13.76 7.07
N GLN A 228 -20.19 -13.66 8.41
CA GLN A 228 -21.38 -13.22 9.14
C GLN A 228 -21.54 -11.69 9.10
N THR A 229 -20.46 -10.90 9.24
CA THR A 229 -20.56 -9.44 9.14
C THR A 229 -20.87 -8.94 7.72
N SER A 230 -20.43 -9.65 6.69
CA SER A 230 -20.85 -9.37 5.30
C SER A 230 -22.29 -9.81 4.98
N ARG A 231 -22.89 -10.67 5.82
CA ARG A 231 -24.27 -11.15 5.69
C ARG A 231 -25.24 -10.50 6.68
N MET A 232 -25.03 -9.25 7.08
CA MET A 232 -26.11 -8.46 7.68
C MET A 232 -26.79 -7.56 6.62
N PRO A 233 -27.75 -8.06 5.82
CA PRO A 233 -28.64 -7.22 5.05
C PRO A 233 -29.83 -6.76 5.90
N SER A 234 -29.97 -5.44 6.02
CA SER A 234 -31.24 -4.69 6.02
C SER A 234 -32.51 -5.40 6.54
N GLU A 235 -32.61 -5.62 7.85
CA GLU A 235 -33.89 -5.89 8.53
C GLU A 235 -34.20 -4.79 9.54
N SER A 236 -34.53 -3.60 9.05
CA SER A 236 -35.20 -2.57 9.87
C SER A 236 -35.95 -1.56 9.01
N ARG A 237 -36.68 -2.03 8.00
CA ARG A 237 -37.73 -1.22 7.34
C ARG A 237 -38.90 -2.11 6.99
N ARG A 238 -39.89 -2.16 7.87
CA ARG A 238 -41.33 -2.33 7.58
C ARG A 238 -42.06 -2.62 8.88
N LYS A 239 -42.70 -1.60 9.45
CA LYS A 239 -44.04 -1.69 10.08
C LYS A 239 -44.47 -0.32 10.64
N GLU A 240 -44.39 0.74 9.83
CA GLU A 240 -45.14 1.97 10.12
C GLU A 240 -45.64 2.56 8.80
N SER A 241 -46.74 2.00 8.31
CA SER A 241 -47.68 2.63 7.38
C SER A 241 -48.65 1.55 6.90
N PHE A 242 -49.94 1.67 7.21
CA PHE A 242 -51.02 1.86 6.23
C PHE A 242 -52.37 1.80 6.94
N VAL A 243 -52.95 3.00 7.06
CA VAL A 243 -54.37 3.38 7.22
C VAL A 243 -55.05 3.03 8.55
#